data_AF-A0AAJ5F149-F1
#
_entry.id   AF-A0AAJ5F149-F1
#
_cell.length_a   1.000
_cell.length_b   1.000
_cell.length_c   1.000
_cell.angle_alpha   90.00
_cell.angle_beta   90.00
_cell.angle_gamma   90.00
#
_symmetry.space_group_name_H-M   'P 1'
#
loop_
_entity.id
_entity.type
_entity.pdbx_description
1 polymer ?
#
loop_
_entity_poly.entity_id
_entity_poly.type
_entity_poly.pdbx_seq_one_letter_code
_entity_poly.pdbx_strand_id
1 'polypeptide(L)'
;MRTKAATISSKGQVVLPREVRERLGVGQGDEVEFVMDDQGVHVRPKRDGDNPFLAWVGAAPLPAGQTTEDFIRETRHEGMSDEELRILRSGPGARVIALEETPDKEAAGAEIGSGS
;
A
#
# COMPACT_ATOMS: atom_id res chain seq x y z
N MET A 1 -5.17 -17.22 12.53
CA MET A 1 -6.38 -16.50 13.01
C MET A 1 -6.09 -15.96 14.40
N ARG A 2 -6.22 -14.65 14.64
CA ARG A 2 -6.06 -14.06 15.98
C ARG A 2 -7.44 -13.69 16.49
N THR A 3 -7.86 -14.31 17.59
CA THR A 3 -9.18 -14.08 18.21
C THR A 3 -9.04 -13.13 19.40
N LYS A 4 -9.97 -12.18 19.54
CA LYS A 4 -10.10 -11.32 20.72
C LYS A 4 -11.52 -11.47 21.28
N ALA A 5 -11.62 -11.65 22.59
CA ALA A 5 -12.89 -11.65 23.29
C ALA A 5 -13.24 -10.22 23.73
N ALA A 6 -14.53 -9.90 23.74
CA ALA A 6 -15.06 -8.68 24.33
C ALA A 6 -16.29 -9.04 25.17
N THR A 7 -16.46 -8.36 26.29
CA THR A 7 -17.62 -8.57 27.17
C THR A 7 -18.77 -7.71 26.70
N ILE A 8 -19.96 -8.31 26.61
CA ILE A 8 -21.20 -7.59 26.33
C ILE A 8 -21.69 -6.97 27.65
N SER A 9 -21.97 -5.67 27.64
CA SER A 9 -22.53 -4.97 28.80
C SER A 9 -23.97 -5.42 29.09
N SER A 10 -24.49 -5.09 30.26
CA SER A 10 -25.90 -5.37 30.61
C SER A 10 -26.92 -4.74 29.64
N LYS A 11 -26.50 -3.71 28.90
CA LYS A 11 -27.31 -3.02 27.88
C LYS A 11 -27.11 -3.59 26.47
N GLY A 12 -26.41 -4.72 26.32
CA GLY A 12 -26.14 -5.33 25.02
C GLY A 12 -25.07 -4.62 24.20
N GLN A 13 -24.27 -3.73 24.80
CA GLN A 13 -23.20 -3.02 24.08
C GLN A 13 -21.91 -3.83 24.12
N VAL A 14 -21.20 -3.90 22.99
CA VAL A 14 -19.84 -4.44 22.91
C VAL A 14 -18.84 -3.31 22.69
N VAL A 15 -17.77 -3.30 23.46
CA VAL A 15 -16.67 -2.35 23.27
C VAL A 15 -15.65 -2.97 22.32
N LEU A 16 -15.32 -2.28 21.22
CA LEU A 16 -14.25 -2.70 20.33
C LEU A 16 -12.90 -2.60 21.04
N PRO A 17 -12.16 -3.72 21.24
CA PRO A 17 -10.82 -3.68 21.83
C PRO A 17 -9.87 -2.80 21.00
N ARG A 18 -8.85 -2.24 21.65
CA ARG A 18 -7.90 -1.29 21.02
C ARG A 18 -7.34 -1.80 19.69
N GLU A 19 -6.83 -3.02 19.66
CA GLU A 19 -6.25 -3.62 18.44
C GLU A 19 -7.27 -3.76 17.31
N VAL A 20 -8.55 -3.97 17.62
CA VAL A 20 -9.62 -4.04 16.61
C VAL A 20 -9.90 -2.65 16.06
N ARG A 21 -9.95 -1.61 16.91
CA ARG A 21 -10.12 -0.22 16.47
C ARG A 21 -8.99 0.23 15.54
N GLU A 22 -7.74 -0.06 15.92
CA GLU A 22 -6.56 0.30 15.12
C GLU A 22 -6.59 -0.38 13.74
N ARG A 23 -7.02 -1.65 13.66
CA ARG A 23 -7.14 -2.36 12.39
C ARG A 23 -8.29 -1.87 11.53
N LEU A 24 -9.41 -1.50 12.14
CA LEU A 24 -10.54 -0.92 11.43
C LEU A 24 -10.29 0.54 11.04
N GLY A 25 -9.30 1.20 11.65
CA GLY A 25 -9.00 2.61 11.43
C GLY A 25 -10.11 3.53 11.96
N VAL A 26 -10.79 3.13 13.05
CA VAL A 26 -11.91 3.87 13.62
C VAL A 26 -11.55 4.50 14.97
N GLY A 27 -12.04 5.72 15.19
CA GLY A 27 -11.84 6.54 16.38
C GLY A 27 -13.16 6.90 17.08
N GLN A 28 -13.07 7.89 17.98
CA GLN A 28 -14.26 8.43 18.63
C GLN A 28 -15.09 9.24 17.62
N GLY A 29 -16.38 8.96 17.55
CA GLY A 29 -17.30 9.63 16.63
C GLY A 29 -17.50 8.89 15.30
N ASP A 30 -16.64 7.91 14.99
CA ASP A 30 -16.81 7.07 13.81
C ASP A 30 -17.88 6.01 14.03
N GLU A 31 -18.62 5.71 12.97
CA GLU A 31 -19.63 4.66 12.96
C GLU A 31 -19.08 3.36 12.32
N VAL A 32 -19.63 2.22 12.73
CA VAL A 32 -19.33 0.90 12.15
C VAL A 32 -20.61 0.20 11.74
N GLU A 33 -20.53 -0.62 10.71
CA GLU A 33 -21.63 -1.46 10.23
C GLU A 33 -21.38 -2.93 10.55
N PHE A 34 -22.43 -3.62 10.98
CA PHE A 34 -22.45 -5.07 11.12
C PHE A 34 -23.09 -5.67 9.85
N VAL A 35 -22.30 -6.40 9.07
CA VAL A 35 -22.75 -7.08 7.86
C VAL A 35 -22.97 -8.55 8.20
N MET A 36 -24.15 -9.08 7.87
CA MET A 36 -24.51 -10.47 8.09
C MET A 36 -24.61 -11.20 6.74
N ASP A 37 -23.84 -12.26 6.57
CA ASP A 37 -23.85 -13.10 5.36
C ASP A 37 -23.60 -14.59 5.71
N ASP A 38 -23.48 -15.43 4.68
CA ASP A 38 -23.27 -16.88 4.82
C ASP A 38 -21.94 -17.24 5.51
N GLN A 39 -20.98 -16.31 5.59
CA GLN A 39 -19.70 -16.48 6.29
C GLN A 39 -19.75 -16.00 7.74
N GLY A 40 -20.81 -15.31 8.15
CA GLY A 40 -21.07 -14.90 9.53
C GLY A 40 -21.33 -13.41 9.68
N VAL A 41 -20.87 -12.85 10.80
CA VAL A 41 -21.04 -11.43 11.14
C VAL A 41 -19.70 -10.71 10.99
N HIS A 42 -19.67 -9.70 10.13
CA HIS A 42 -18.51 -8.87 9.85
C HIS A 42 -18.71 -7.46 10.36
N VAL A 43 -17.64 -6.84 10.84
CA VAL A 43 -17.66 -5.43 11.26
C VAL A 43 -16.76 -4.63 10.33
N ARG A 44 -17.29 -3.54 9.78
CA ARG A 44 -16.53 -2.62 8.93
C ARG A 44 -16.81 -1.16 9.31
N PRO A 45 -15.88 -0.22 9.05
CA PRO A 45 -16.17 1.20 9.19
C PRO A 45 -17.33 1.59 8.28
N LYS A 46 -18.27 2.38 8.80
CA LYS A 46 -19.29 2.99 7.98
C LYS A 46 -18.64 4.09 7.15
N ARG A 47 -18.79 4.01 5.84
CA ARG A 47 -18.30 5.02 4.91
C ARG A 47 -19.51 5.66 4.26
N ASP A 48 -19.81 6.88 4.67
CA ASP A 48 -20.87 7.68 4.08
C ASP A 48 -20.38 8.38 2.80
N GLY A 49 -21.21 8.40 1.77
CA GLY A 49 -20.95 9.10 0.51
C GLY A 49 -20.47 8.21 -0.64
N ASP A 50 -20.39 8.80 -1.83
CA ASP A 50 -19.80 8.15 -3.00
C ASP A 50 -18.32 7.88 -2.77
N ASN A 51 -17.81 6.80 -3.37
CA ASN A 51 -16.39 6.49 -3.28
C ASN A 51 -15.57 7.69 -3.83
N PRO A 52 -14.77 8.37 -2.98
CA PRO A 52 -14.07 9.60 -3.34
C PRO A 52 -13.02 9.38 -4.43
N PHE A 53 -12.63 8.12 -4.68
CA PHE A 53 -11.70 7.76 -5.74
C PHE A 53 -12.37 7.64 -7.11
N LEU A 54 -13.70 7.53 -7.20
CA LEU A 54 -14.40 7.39 -8.49
C LEU A 54 -14.20 8.60 -9.39
N ALA A 55 -14.12 9.81 -8.81
CA ALA A 55 -13.83 11.03 -9.56
C ALA A 55 -12.45 11.01 -10.26
N TRP A 56 -11.53 10.17 -9.78
CA TRP A 56 -10.17 10.05 -10.31
C TRP A 56 -10.03 8.92 -11.34
N VAL A 57 -10.99 8.01 -11.42
CA VAL A 57 -10.96 6.92 -12.38
C VAL A 57 -11.08 7.51 -13.79
N GLY A 58 -10.00 7.40 -14.57
CA GLY A 58 -9.93 7.95 -15.93
C GLY A 58 -9.69 9.46 -16.01
N ALA A 59 -9.39 10.14 -14.89
CA ALA A 59 -9.15 11.58 -14.89
C ALA A 59 -7.82 11.99 -15.57
N ALA A 60 -6.86 11.07 -15.67
CA ALA A 60 -5.59 11.33 -16.35
C ALA A 60 -5.75 11.21 -17.88
N PRO A 61 -5.51 12.28 -18.65
CA PRO A 61 -5.59 12.21 -20.10
C PRO A 61 -4.47 11.34 -20.67
N LEU A 62 -4.80 10.53 -21.68
CA LEU A 62 -3.82 9.82 -22.47
C LEU A 62 -3.47 10.62 -23.73
N PRO A 63 -2.22 10.56 -24.22
CA PRO A 63 -1.89 11.04 -25.56
C PRO A 63 -2.79 10.43 -26.63
N ALA A 64 -3.12 11.21 -27.67
CA ALA A 64 -4.04 10.77 -28.71
C ALA A 64 -3.55 9.48 -29.38
N GLY A 65 -4.40 8.46 -29.41
CA GLY A 65 -4.11 7.17 -30.04
C GLY A 65 -3.27 6.20 -29.20
N GLN A 66 -2.89 6.55 -27.96
CA GLN A 66 -2.22 5.63 -27.05
C GLN A 66 -3.20 4.89 -26.14
N THR A 67 -2.85 3.64 -25.83
CA THR A 67 -3.50 2.88 -24.75
C THR A 67 -2.88 3.21 -23.40
N THR A 68 -3.60 2.95 -22.31
CA THR A 68 -3.04 3.06 -20.95
C THR A 68 -1.80 2.18 -20.76
N GLU A 69 -1.78 0.99 -21.38
CA GLU A 69 -0.66 0.06 -21.27
C GLU A 69 0.59 0.61 -21.97
N ASP A 70 0.44 1.15 -23.18
CA ASP A 70 1.54 1.78 -23.93
C ASP A 70 2.08 2.99 -23.18
N PHE A 71 1.20 3.88 -22.74
CA PHE A 71 1.58 5.07 -21.99
C PHE A 71 2.33 4.71 -20.70
N ILE A 72 1.83 3.76 -19.91
CA ILE A 72 2.53 3.30 -18.71
C ILE A 72 3.86 2.66 -19.09
N ARG A 73 3.93 1.83 -20.13
CA ARG A 73 5.17 1.15 -20.53
C ARG A 73 6.26 2.13 -20.97
N GLU A 74 5.88 3.19 -21.69
CA GLU A 74 6.80 4.20 -22.22
C GLU A 74 7.25 5.20 -21.15
N THR A 75 6.31 5.69 -20.33
CA THR A 75 6.60 6.68 -19.28
C THR A 75 7.18 6.06 -18.01
N ARG A 76 6.96 4.75 -17.81
CA ARG A 76 7.61 4.01 -16.73
C ARG A 76 9.11 4.12 -16.94
N HIS A 77 9.79 4.64 -15.92
CA HIS A 77 11.22 4.92 -15.88
C HIS A 77 11.66 6.28 -16.47
N GLU A 78 10.74 7.17 -16.83
CA GLU A 78 11.10 8.57 -17.10
C GLU A 78 11.84 9.18 -15.90
N GLY A 79 12.97 9.84 -16.18
CA GLY A 79 13.82 10.45 -15.16
C GLY A 79 14.80 9.50 -14.45
N MET A 80 14.81 8.21 -14.78
CA MET A 80 15.83 7.27 -14.29
C MET A 80 17.13 7.39 -15.10
N SER A 81 18.27 7.25 -14.42
CA SER A 81 19.59 7.14 -15.04
C SER A 81 19.79 5.77 -15.70
N ASP A 82 20.78 5.67 -16.59
CA ASP A 82 21.17 4.41 -17.24
C ASP A 82 21.54 3.32 -16.22
N GLU A 83 22.14 3.72 -15.10
CA GLU A 83 22.51 2.79 -14.02
C GLU A 83 21.27 2.27 -13.26
N GLU A 84 20.29 3.14 -12.96
CA GLU A 84 19.02 2.74 -12.33
C GLU A 84 18.20 1.85 -13.25
N LEU A 85 18.16 2.16 -14.55
CA LEU A 85 17.54 1.33 -15.57
C LEU A 85 18.22 -0.03 -15.67
N ARG A 86 19.56 -0.09 -15.60
CA ARG A 86 20.34 -1.34 -15.60
C ARG A 86 19.97 -2.22 -14.41
N ILE A 87 19.90 -1.65 -13.20
CA ILE A 87 19.53 -2.37 -11.97
C ILE A 87 18.10 -2.90 -12.04
N LEU A 88 17.16 -2.08 -12.51
CA LEU A 88 15.75 -2.44 -12.58
C LEU A 88 15.45 -3.46 -13.69
N ARG A 89 16.21 -3.43 -14.78
CA ARG A 89 16.11 -4.36 -15.91
C ARG A 89 16.97 -5.59 -15.78
N SER A 90 17.81 -5.72 -14.74
CA SER A 90 18.58 -6.94 -14.53
C SER A 90 17.60 -8.12 -14.43
N GLY A 91 17.58 -8.96 -15.45
CA GLY A 91 16.81 -10.20 -15.47
C GLY A 91 17.37 -11.25 -14.50
N PRO A 92 17.14 -12.55 -14.74
CA PRO A 92 17.56 -13.61 -13.82
C PRO A 92 19.04 -13.47 -13.44
N GLY A 93 19.29 -13.25 -12.14
CA GLY A 93 20.60 -12.85 -11.60
C GLY A 93 20.55 -11.54 -10.79
N ALA A 94 19.47 -10.75 -10.89
CA ALA A 94 19.21 -9.66 -9.95
C ALA A 94 19.17 -10.20 -8.51
N ARG A 95 20.03 -9.65 -7.65
CA ARG A 95 20.04 -10.00 -6.24
C ARG A 95 18.93 -9.21 -5.56
N VAL A 96 17.82 -9.87 -5.22
CA VAL A 96 16.80 -9.29 -4.33
C VAL A 96 17.43 -9.23 -2.95
N ILE A 97 17.81 -8.03 -2.51
CA ILE A 97 18.28 -7.77 -1.16
C ILE A 97 17.11 -7.27 -0.32
N ALA A 98 16.99 -7.79 0.90
CA ALA A 98 16.01 -7.26 1.83
C ALA A 98 16.46 -5.87 2.34
N LEU A 99 15.52 -5.03 2.79
CA LEU A 99 15.84 -3.66 3.21
C LEU A 99 16.83 -3.63 4.40
N GLU A 100 16.78 -4.65 5.24
CA GLU A 100 17.70 -4.90 6.33
C GLU A 100 19.12 -5.32 5.89
N GLU A 101 19.28 -5.75 4.64
CA GLU A 101 20.56 -6.16 4.04
C GLU A 101 21.15 -5.10 3.11
N THR A 102 20.45 -3.96 2.93
CA THR A 102 20.99 -2.84 2.14
C THR A 102 22.15 -2.20 2.90
N PRO A 103 23.38 -2.16 2.33
CA PRO A 103 24.49 -1.48 2.98
C PRO A 103 24.20 0.02 3.09
N ASP A 104 24.57 0.61 4.24
CA ASP A 104 24.41 2.04 4.47
C ASP A 104 25.09 2.84 3.35
N LYS A 105 24.35 3.76 2.73
CA LYS A 105 24.84 4.56 1.59
C LYS A 105 26.13 5.34 1.89
N GLU A 106 26.45 5.61 3.16
CA GLU A 106 27.71 6.26 3.56
C GLU A 106 28.95 5.36 3.40
N ALA A 107 28.81 4.03 3.45
CA ALA A 107 29.96 3.12 3.37
C ALA A 107 30.47 2.89 1.93
N ALA A 108 29.66 3.22 0.90
CA ALA A 108 30.01 2.97 -0.50
C ALA A 108 30.77 4.13 -1.19
N GLY A 109 31.00 5.25 -0.50
CA GLY A 109 31.62 6.45 -1.06
C GLY A 109 33.15 6.50 -1.05
N ALA A 110 33.84 5.46 -0.57
CA ALA A 110 35.28 5.49 -0.32
C ALA A 110 36.03 4.39 -1.08
N GLU A 111 36.08 4.43 -2.42
CA GLU A 111 37.12 3.68 -3.16
C GLU A 111 37.42 4.10 -4.62
N ILE A 112 37.10 5.33 -5.04
CA ILE A 112 37.73 5.89 -6.26
C ILE A 112 39.03 6.61 -5.91
N GLY A 113 40.03 5.80 -5.53
CA GLY A 113 41.41 6.21 -5.34
C GLY A 113 42.31 5.70 -6.48
N SER A 114 42.89 6.64 -7.23
CA SER A 114 44.24 6.62 -7.82
C SER A 114 44.77 5.37 -8.54
N GLY A 115 45.00 5.53 -9.85
CA GLY A 115 45.93 4.73 -10.66
C GLY A 115 45.55 4.86 -12.14
N SER A 116 46.30 5.49 -13.03
CA SER A 116 47.68 6.00 -13.04
C SER A 116 47.75 7.28 -13.87
#